data_AF-A0A534TIT2-F1
#
_entry.id   AF-A0A534TIT2-F1
#
_cell.length_a   1.000
_cell.length_b   1.000
_cell.length_c   1.000
_cell.angle_alpha   90.00
_cell.angle_beta   90.00
_cell.angle_gamma   90.00
#
_symmetry.space_group_name_H-M   'P 1'
#
loop_
_entity.id
_entity.type
_entity.pdbx_description
1 polymer ?
#
loop_
_entity_poly.entity_id
_entity_poly.type
_entity_poly.pdbx_seq_one_letter_code
_entity_poly.pdbx_strand_id
1 'polypeptide(L)'
;MSMRNKMEELERRRSQARKMGGEARLSRQKERGKLDARARLDLLLDPKTFREIGLLATHLGKLDSPTPADGVVCGTGFIESRPVCVASYDFTVLGGSIGPVGERKVARLRELALRERIPMIWLVDSAGARLSADPEEAAWITSFADTGYLFREQVVMSGVVPLVAAMVGPGAAGTAYIPGLADFVPMVRGTSSLAIGGPYLVKSIVGEDVTEEALGGSKVHTEVSGVADLETANDAECLAAVRDYLSYFPSRAGEKPPRRTSSDPADRREEALLDIVPHNPRQAYDVDKVIAAIVDGGQLFEIKPRWARNIVTGLARIDGWPVGIVANNPMQAGGVLDVNAADKAARFVNLCDAFEIPLVFLQDVPGFMVGSKVEQQGIIRHGAKMLYAVASATVPKLTVVMRKAYGAGYYVMNGRAYEPDLLVAWPGAEISVMGAEGMVAIAANKETDEVKKQLAEAIRPHIDIERTAALGYVDDVIDPRETRPLLAHYLTLCQGKQVERPWRKREVAPV
;
A
#
# COMPACT_ATOMS: atom_id res chain seq x y z
N MET A 1 14.88 53.55 2.90
CA MET A 1 14.34 52.47 3.77
C MET A 1 15.50 51.65 4.31
N SER A 2 15.64 51.55 5.65
CA SER A 2 16.73 50.75 6.26
C SER A 2 16.46 49.25 6.12
N MET A 3 17.48 48.40 6.34
CA MET A 3 17.27 46.95 6.41
C MET A 3 16.30 46.55 7.53
N ARG A 4 16.26 47.30 8.65
CA ARG A 4 15.31 47.05 9.74
C ARG A 4 13.86 47.21 9.27
N ASN A 5 13.56 48.27 8.52
CA ASN A 5 12.23 48.48 7.96
C ASN A 5 11.83 47.37 6.97
N LYS A 6 12.80 46.88 6.17
CA LYS A 6 12.55 45.73 5.26
C LYS A 6 12.26 44.44 6.03
N MET A 7 12.91 44.23 7.17
CA MET A 7 12.66 43.08 8.05
C MET A 7 11.29 43.15 8.74
N GLU A 8 10.88 44.33 9.22
CA GLU A 8 9.54 44.53 9.79
C GLU A 8 8.44 44.24 8.76
N GLU A 9 8.60 44.75 7.53
CA GLU A 9 7.67 44.46 6.43
C GLU A 9 7.66 42.98 6.04
N LEU A 10 8.83 42.33 6.02
CA LEU A 10 8.93 40.90 5.78
C LEU A 10 8.17 40.09 6.84
N GLU A 11 8.36 40.39 8.12
CA GLU A 11 7.66 39.69 9.20
C GLU A 11 6.15 39.96 9.20
N ARG A 12 5.71 41.16 8.81
CA ARG A 12 4.30 41.47 8.57
C ARG A 12 3.72 40.57 7.47
N ARG A 13 4.40 40.46 6.32
CA ARG A 13 3.97 39.61 5.20
C ARG A 13 3.98 38.12 5.56
N ARG A 14 4.99 37.65 6.27
CA ARG A 14 5.07 36.26 6.76
C ARG A 14 3.95 35.93 7.74
N SER A 15 3.69 36.84 8.68
CA SER A 15 2.61 36.69 9.65
C SER A 15 1.25 36.62 8.94
N GLN A 16 1.02 37.46 7.92
CA GLN A 16 -0.19 37.40 7.12
C GLN A 16 -0.30 36.08 6.33
N ALA A 17 0.78 35.61 5.71
CA ALA A 17 0.76 34.34 4.97
C ALA A 17 0.49 33.12 5.88
N ARG A 18 0.97 33.15 7.14
CA ARG A 18 0.71 32.07 8.11
C ARG A 18 -0.75 32.00 8.57
N LYS A 19 -1.54 33.07 8.38
CA LYS A 19 -2.99 33.06 8.66
C LYS A 19 -3.82 32.28 7.64
N MET A 20 -3.21 31.77 6.56
CA MET A 20 -3.90 30.95 5.56
C MET A 20 -5.17 31.65 5.03
N GLY A 21 -6.28 30.94 4.86
CA GLY A 21 -7.57 31.52 4.45
C GLY A 21 -8.25 32.43 5.49
N GLY A 22 -7.62 32.69 6.64
CA GLY A 22 -8.15 33.52 7.72
C GLY A 22 -8.99 32.75 8.74
N GLU A 23 -9.19 33.37 9.91
CA GLU A 23 -9.82 32.75 11.08
C GLU A 23 -11.19 32.14 10.78
N ALA A 24 -12.06 32.84 10.03
CA ALA A 24 -13.38 32.33 9.70
C ALA A 24 -13.34 31.01 8.90
N ARG A 25 -12.39 30.84 7.98
CA ARG A 25 -12.25 29.60 7.19
C ARG A 25 -11.56 28.50 7.98
N LEU A 26 -10.61 28.86 8.84
CA LEU A 26 -9.97 27.92 9.77
C LEU A 26 -10.98 27.36 10.79
N SER A 27 -11.87 28.20 11.33
CA SER A 27 -12.96 27.75 12.21
C SER A 27 -13.90 26.77 11.50
N ARG A 28 -14.30 27.05 10.25
CA ARG A 28 -15.11 26.10 9.45
C ARG A 28 -14.40 24.77 9.20
N GLN A 29 -13.09 24.80 8.94
CA GLN A 29 -12.28 23.58 8.79
C GLN A 29 -12.31 22.76 10.08
N LYS A 30 -12.14 23.41 11.23
CA LYS A 30 -12.21 22.78 12.56
C LYS A 30 -13.60 22.23 12.89
N GLU A 31 -14.67 22.96 12.56
CA GLU A 31 -16.07 22.52 12.74
C GLU A 31 -16.37 21.25 11.95
N ARG A 32 -15.68 21.03 10.81
CA ARG A 32 -15.74 19.78 10.03
C ARG A 32 -14.88 18.65 10.61
N GLY A 33 -14.26 18.84 11.78
CA GLY A 33 -13.39 17.85 12.41
C GLY A 33 -12.02 17.70 11.75
N LYS A 34 -11.58 18.66 10.94
CA LYS A 34 -10.32 18.60 10.18
C LYS A 34 -9.27 19.52 10.79
N LEU A 35 -8.01 19.12 10.73
CA LEU A 35 -6.89 20.01 11.02
C LEU A 35 -6.63 20.94 9.83
N ASP A 36 -5.95 22.06 10.09
CA ASP A 36 -5.42 22.90 9.02
C ASP A 36 -4.08 22.37 8.48
N ALA A 37 -3.65 22.89 7.33
CA ALA A 37 -2.46 22.42 6.63
C ALA A 37 -1.18 22.53 7.46
N ARG A 38 -1.06 23.51 8.37
CA ARG A 38 0.14 23.70 9.20
C ARG A 38 0.10 22.81 10.44
N ALA A 39 -1.05 22.71 11.09
CA ALA A 39 -1.25 21.82 12.22
C ALA A 39 -0.95 20.35 11.85
N ARG A 40 -1.29 19.93 10.63
CA ARG A 40 -0.93 18.60 10.11
C ARG A 40 0.58 18.39 10.01
N LEU A 41 1.32 19.40 9.56
CA LEU A 41 2.78 19.33 9.48
C LEU A 41 3.43 19.25 10.86
N ASP A 42 2.89 19.97 11.85
CA ASP A 42 3.37 19.94 13.24
C ASP A 42 3.18 18.58 13.90
N LEU A 43 2.13 17.82 13.52
CA LEU A 43 1.90 16.45 13.99
C LEU A 43 2.73 15.41 13.22
N LEU A 44 2.92 15.61 11.92
CA LEU A 44 3.61 14.65 11.05
C LEU A 44 5.12 14.68 11.28
N LEU A 45 5.71 15.87 11.38
CA LEU A 45 7.16 16.08 11.38
C LEU A 45 7.72 16.16 12.79
N ASP A 46 8.99 15.79 12.93
CA ASP A 46 9.72 15.93 14.18
C ASP A 46 9.77 17.42 14.61
N PRO A 47 9.66 17.72 15.91
CA PRO A 47 9.53 19.09 16.39
C PRO A 47 10.62 20.04 15.88
N LYS A 48 10.21 21.22 15.40
CA LYS A 48 11.09 22.32 14.93
C LYS A 48 11.97 21.97 13.70
N THR A 49 11.66 20.89 12.99
CA THR A 49 12.44 20.48 11.81
C THR A 49 11.91 21.04 10.50
N PHE A 50 10.63 21.43 10.42
CA PHE A 50 10.03 21.91 9.17
C PHE A 50 10.72 23.17 8.62
N ARG A 51 11.04 23.14 7.33
CA ARG A 51 11.62 24.24 6.56
C ARG A 51 10.76 24.51 5.33
N GLU A 52 9.90 25.51 5.46
CA GLU A 52 8.95 25.89 4.43
C GLU A 52 9.61 26.53 3.21
N ILE A 53 9.14 26.15 2.02
CA ILE A 53 9.51 26.74 0.74
C ILE A 53 8.31 27.53 0.20
N GLY A 54 8.56 28.77 -0.22
CA GLY A 54 7.53 29.58 -0.87
C GLY A 54 6.40 30.04 0.06
N LEU A 55 6.70 30.38 1.32
CA LEU A 55 5.74 30.98 2.27
C LEU A 55 5.06 32.24 1.72
N LEU A 56 5.83 33.08 1.01
CA LEU A 56 5.33 34.34 0.43
C LEU A 56 4.77 34.18 -0.98
N ALA A 57 4.65 32.94 -1.48
CA ALA A 57 4.03 32.69 -2.77
C ALA A 57 2.56 33.11 -2.74
N THR A 58 2.10 33.62 -3.88
CA THR A 58 0.72 34.06 -4.13
C THR A 58 0.42 33.87 -5.62
N HIS A 59 -0.85 33.90 -5.97
CA HIS A 59 -1.34 33.81 -7.34
C HIS A 59 -0.69 34.85 -8.26
N LEU A 60 -0.70 34.55 -9.55
CA LEU A 60 -0.41 35.51 -10.61
C LEU A 60 -1.73 36.17 -11.04
N GLY A 61 -1.68 37.41 -11.49
CA GLY A 61 -2.87 38.14 -11.97
C GLY A 61 -3.59 38.92 -10.87
N LYS A 62 -4.83 39.31 -11.15
CA LYS A 62 -5.66 40.11 -10.25
C LYS A 62 -6.70 39.22 -9.57
N LEU A 63 -6.45 38.80 -8.33
CA LEU A 63 -7.54 38.40 -7.44
C LEU A 63 -7.77 39.50 -6.40
N ASP A 64 -9.02 39.60 -5.92
CA ASP A 64 -9.44 40.56 -4.89
C ASP A 64 -8.68 40.39 -3.57
N SER A 65 -8.06 39.23 -3.35
CA SER A 65 -7.30 38.94 -2.15
C SER A 65 -6.08 38.06 -2.46
N PRO A 66 -4.95 38.26 -1.75
CA PRO A 66 -3.81 37.37 -1.82
C PRO A 66 -4.19 35.91 -1.56
N THR A 67 -3.44 34.98 -2.14
CA THR A 67 -3.57 33.53 -1.88
C THR A 67 -2.35 33.07 -1.09
N PRO A 68 -2.41 33.07 0.26
CA PRO A 68 -1.27 32.66 1.07
C PRO A 68 -0.68 31.32 0.66
N ALA A 69 0.64 31.29 0.45
CA ALA A 69 1.38 30.11 -0.01
C ALA A 69 0.83 29.48 -1.32
N ASP A 70 -0.02 30.22 -2.04
CA ASP A 70 -0.85 29.81 -3.17
C ASP A 70 -1.68 28.53 -2.95
N GLY A 71 -2.12 28.27 -1.72
CA GLY A 71 -3.02 27.16 -1.37
C GLY A 71 -2.34 25.83 -1.07
N VAL A 72 -1.01 25.82 -0.95
CA VAL A 72 -0.23 24.65 -0.53
C VAL A 72 0.95 25.05 0.36
N VAL A 73 1.04 24.46 1.54
CA VAL A 73 2.20 24.60 2.43
C VAL A 73 3.15 23.45 2.14
N CYS A 74 4.36 23.76 1.67
CA CYS A 74 5.30 22.73 1.26
C CYS A 74 6.71 23.02 1.78
N GLY A 75 7.48 21.98 2.03
CA GLY A 75 8.86 22.11 2.47
C GLY A 75 9.49 20.76 2.78
N THR A 76 10.61 20.82 3.51
CA THR A 76 11.28 19.63 4.03
C THR A 76 11.15 19.57 5.54
N GLY A 77 11.26 18.37 6.09
CA GLY A 77 11.29 18.12 7.53
C GLY A 77 11.92 16.77 7.80
N PHE A 78 11.79 16.30 9.03
CA PHE A 78 12.30 14.99 9.45
C PHE A 78 11.17 14.17 10.08
N ILE A 79 11.21 12.86 9.87
CA ILE A 79 10.39 11.86 10.59
C ILE A 79 11.36 10.85 11.16
N GLU A 80 11.41 10.72 12.48
CA GLU A 80 12.39 9.85 13.17
C GLU A 80 13.83 10.13 12.72
N SER A 81 14.20 11.42 12.64
CA SER A 81 15.50 11.89 12.16
C SER A 81 15.84 11.54 10.70
N ARG A 82 14.87 11.11 9.89
CA ARG A 82 15.04 10.86 8.45
C ARG A 82 14.40 11.99 7.63
N PRO A 83 15.09 12.56 6.64
CA PRO A 83 14.58 13.67 5.85
C PRO A 83 13.39 13.25 4.97
N VAL A 84 12.40 14.14 4.84
CA VAL A 84 11.23 13.96 3.96
C VAL A 84 10.84 15.28 3.28
N CYS A 85 10.25 15.17 2.09
CA CYS A 85 9.54 16.26 1.42
C CYS A 85 8.03 16.13 1.71
N VAL A 86 7.37 17.24 2.06
CA VAL A 86 5.92 17.24 2.33
C VAL A 86 5.22 18.41 1.64
N ALA A 87 4.12 18.12 0.95
CA ALA A 87 3.18 19.10 0.42
C ALA A 87 1.80 18.92 1.10
N SER A 88 1.36 19.93 1.85
CA SER A 88 0.06 19.94 2.50
C SER A 88 -0.85 20.98 1.84
N TYR A 89 -1.90 20.52 1.18
CA TYR A 89 -2.89 21.41 0.56
C TYR A 89 -3.73 22.11 1.63
N ASP A 90 -3.99 23.39 1.42
CA ASP A 90 -4.74 24.24 2.34
C ASP A 90 -6.12 24.57 1.78
N PHE A 91 -7.11 23.80 2.23
CA PHE A 91 -8.50 23.96 1.80
C PHE A 91 -9.09 25.34 2.10
N THR A 92 -8.53 26.08 3.06
CA THR A 92 -9.00 27.42 3.43
C THR A 92 -8.64 28.48 2.37
N VAL A 93 -7.68 28.20 1.50
CA VAL A 93 -7.27 29.08 0.41
C VAL A 93 -7.81 28.51 -0.91
N LEU A 94 -8.92 29.07 -1.38
CA LEU A 94 -9.58 28.69 -2.64
C LEU A 94 -9.81 27.18 -2.78
N GLY A 95 -10.23 26.51 -1.70
CA GLY A 95 -10.52 25.08 -1.70
C GLY A 95 -9.27 24.20 -1.86
N GLY A 96 -8.07 24.71 -1.57
CA GLY A 96 -6.81 23.99 -1.78
C GLY A 96 -6.52 23.70 -3.25
N SER A 97 -7.18 24.43 -4.16
CA SER A 97 -7.07 24.20 -5.60
C SER A 97 -5.65 24.41 -6.10
N ILE A 98 -5.23 23.59 -7.06
CA ILE A 98 -3.91 23.65 -7.70
C ILE A 98 -3.85 24.89 -8.61
N GLY A 99 -3.19 25.94 -8.10
CA GLY A 99 -2.83 27.12 -8.89
C GLY A 99 -1.42 27.00 -9.50
N PRO A 100 -1.08 27.80 -10.52
CA PRO A 100 0.22 27.73 -11.19
C PRO A 100 1.42 27.97 -10.26
N VAL A 101 1.29 28.84 -9.26
CA VAL A 101 2.40 29.13 -8.32
C VAL A 101 2.50 28.05 -7.25
N GLY A 102 1.36 27.57 -6.74
CA GLY A 102 1.29 26.42 -5.85
C GLY A 102 1.94 25.19 -6.48
N GLU A 103 1.61 24.90 -7.73
CA GLU A 103 2.18 23.76 -8.44
C GLU A 103 3.69 23.91 -8.69
N ARG A 104 4.19 25.11 -9.04
CA ARG A 104 5.64 25.36 -9.11
C ARG A 104 6.37 25.02 -7.82
N LYS A 105 5.72 25.26 -6.66
CA LYS A 105 6.30 24.90 -5.36
C LYS A 105 6.35 23.39 -5.16
N VAL A 106 5.27 22.67 -5.48
CA VAL A 106 5.24 21.20 -5.36
C VAL A 106 6.19 20.55 -6.37
N ALA A 107 6.32 21.09 -7.59
CA ALA A 107 7.30 20.66 -8.58
C ALA A 107 8.74 20.77 -8.08
N ARG A 108 9.08 21.88 -7.42
CA ARG A 108 10.38 22.03 -6.75
C ARG A 108 10.59 20.98 -5.66
N LEU A 109 9.55 20.59 -4.91
CA LEU A 109 9.65 19.52 -3.92
C LEU A 109 9.87 18.14 -4.57
N ARG A 110 9.17 17.83 -5.67
CA ARG A 110 9.35 16.56 -6.40
C ARG A 110 10.75 16.45 -6.98
N GLU A 111 11.28 17.52 -7.58
CA GLU A 111 12.67 17.55 -8.03
C GLU A 111 13.65 17.37 -6.87
N LEU A 112 13.41 18.02 -5.73
CA LEU A 112 14.25 17.85 -4.54
C LEU A 112 14.20 16.42 -3.98
N ALA A 113 13.00 15.84 -3.87
CA ALA A 113 12.81 14.47 -3.39
C ALA A 113 13.56 13.46 -4.26
N LEU A 114 13.45 13.59 -5.58
CA LEU A 114 14.15 12.73 -6.53
C LEU A 114 15.67 12.92 -6.51
N ARG A 115 16.12 14.18 -6.44
CA ARG A 115 17.56 14.53 -6.46
C ARG A 115 18.27 14.07 -5.20
N GLU A 116 17.69 14.35 -4.04
CA GLU A 116 18.26 13.99 -2.73
C GLU A 116 17.89 12.57 -2.30
N ARG A 117 17.02 11.88 -3.05
CA ARG A 117 16.55 10.52 -2.80
C ARG A 117 15.91 10.37 -1.41
N ILE A 118 14.94 11.23 -1.14
CA ILE A 118 14.16 11.25 0.11
C ILE A 118 12.66 11.07 -0.16
N PRO A 119 11.89 10.48 0.78
CA PRO A 119 10.46 10.24 0.61
C PRO A 119 9.65 11.52 0.31
N MET A 120 8.55 11.36 -0.44
CA MET A 120 7.61 12.43 -0.76
C MET A 120 6.22 12.12 -0.19
N ILE A 121 5.65 13.09 0.54
CA ILE A 121 4.36 12.97 1.20
C ILE A 121 3.43 14.08 0.70
N TRP A 122 2.24 13.71 0.23
CA TRP A 122 1.14 14.62 -0.07
C TRP A 122 0.05 14.48 0.99
N LEU A 123 -0.33 15.59 1.62
CA LEU A 123 -1.52 15.68 2.46
C LEU A 123 -2.61 16.36 1.63
N VAL A 124 -3.48 15.53 1.04
CA VAL A 124 -4.44 15.95 0.03
C VAL A 124 -5.72 16.44 0.70
N ASP A 125 -6.02 17.71 0.46
CA ASP A 125 -7.23 18.42 0.87
C ASP A 125 -7.51 19.51 -0.16
N SER A 126 -7.95 19.09 -1.35
CA SER A 126 -7.97 19.90 -2.56
C SER A 126 -9.18 19.62 -3.44
N ALA A 127 -9.78 20.70 -3.95
CA ALA A 127 -10.83 20.65 -4.96
C ALA A 127 -10.32 20.34 -6.38
N GLY A 128 -9.03 20.09 -6.58
CA GLY A 128 -8.44 19.82 -7.89
C GLY A 128 -7.88 21.08 -8.56
N ALA A 129 -7.99 21.17 -9.89
CA ALA A 129 -7.46 22.30 -10.64
C ALA A 129 -8.16 23.62 -10.26
N ARG A 130 -7.40 24.72 -10.19
CA ARG A 130 -7.99 26.05 -9.97
C ARG A 130 -8.67 26.54 -11.24
N LEU A 131 -10.00 26.63 -11.21
CA LEU A 131 -10.82 27.11 -12.31
C LEU A 131 -11.35 28.52 -12.00
N SER A 132 -11.53 29.32 -13.04
CA SER A 132 -12.22 30.62 -12.97
C SER A 132 -13.33 30.68 -14.00
N ALA A 133 -14.45 31.31 -13.64
CA ALA A 133 -15.54 31.60 -14.55
C ALA A 133 -15.37 32.96 -15.25
N ASP A 134 -14.36 33.75 -14.85
CA ASP A 134 -14.02 35.01 -15.51
C ASP A 134 -13.33 34.71 -16.87
N PRO A 135 -13.86 35.21 -18.01
CA PRO A 135 -13.26 34.99 -19.32
C PRO A 135 -11.80 35.42 -19.45
N GLU A 136 -11.38 36.51 -18.77
CA GLU A 136 -9.98 36.98 -18.81
C GLU A 136 -9.05 36.05 -18.04
N GLU A 137 -9.48 35.53 -16.88
CA GLU A 137 -8.71 34.55 -16.12
C GLU A 137 -8.72 33.17 -16.78
N ALA A 138 -9.83 32.81 -17.43
CA ALA A 138 -9.99 31.58 -18.19
C ALA A 138 -9.17 31.56 -19.49
N ALA A 139 -8.62 32.70 -19.94
CA ALA A 139 -7.73 32.74 -21.11
C ALA A 139 -6.52 31.80 -20.99
N TRP A 140 -6.11 31.48 -19.76
CA TRP A 140 -5.03 30.53 -19.48
C TRP A 140 -5.44 29.05 -19.54
N ILE A 141 -6.72 28.72 -19.76
CA ILE A 141 -7.18 27.31 -19.72
C ILE A 141 -6.48 26.43 -20.76
N THR A 142 -6.04 26.99 -21.90
CA THR A 142 -5.27 26.25 -22.92
C THR A 142 -3.88 25.85 -22.42
N SER A 143 -3.32 26.58 -21.44
CA SER A 143 -2.06 26.19 -20.78
C SER A 143 -2.19 24.90 -19.98
N PHE A 144 -3.41 24.38 -19.78
CA PHE A 144 -3.65 23.06 -19.19
C PHE A 144 -2.87 21.95 -19.91
N ALA A 145 -2.59 22.10 -21.21
CA ALA A 145 -1.75 21.17 -21.97
C ALA A 145 -0.35 20.96 -21.35
N ASP A 146 0.16 21.94 -20.60
CA ASP A 146 1.45 21.88 -19.90
C ASP A 146 1.31 21.49 -18.41
N THR A 147 0.16 21.04 -17.91
CA THR A 147 -0.03 20.73 -16.47
C THR A 147 0.22 19.26 -16.08
N GLY A 148 0.44 18.38 -17.07
CA GLY A 148 0.61 16.93 -16.85
C GLY A 148 1.96 16.50 -16.29
N TYR A 149 2.94 17.41 -16.13
CA TYR A 149 4.27 17.07 -15.62
C TYR A 149 4.25 16.50 -14.21
N LEU A 150 3.28 16.87 -13.38
CA LEU A 150 3.18 16.38 -12.00
C LEU A 150 3.03 14.84 -11.95
N PHE A 151 2.21 14.28 -12.84
CA PHE A 151 2.02 12.83 -12.96
C PHE A 151 3.25 12.15 -13.55
N ARG A 152 3.85 12.75 -14.59
CA ARG A 152 5.09 12.26 -15.19
C ARG A 152 6.21 12.18 -14.15
N GLU A 153 6.38 13.22 -13.35
CA GLU A 153 7.39 13.31 -12.29
C GLU A 153 7.14 12.27 -11.20
N GLN A 154 5.88 12.09 -10.76
CA GLN A 154 5.53 11.07 -9.78
C GLN A 154 5.82 9.65 -10.30
N VAL A 155 5.51 9.36 -11.57
CA VAL A 155 5.85 8.07 -12.21
C VAL A 155 7.37 7.86 -12.26
N VAL A 156 8.15 8.90 -12.51
CA VAL A 156 9.63 8.82 -12.49
C VAL A 156 10.17 8.57 -11.07
N MET A 157 9.45 9.00 -10.04
CA MET A 157 9.80 8.77 -8.63
C MET A 157 9.36 7.39 -8.11
N SER A 158 8.41 6.72 -8.76
CA SER A 158 7.88 5.42 -8.34
C SER A 158 8.98 4.35 -8.30
N GLY A 159 9.05 3.60 -7.20
CA GLY A 159 10.11 2.61 -6.95
C GLY A 159 11.50 3.21 -6.78
N VAL A 160 11.63 4.54 -6.64
CA VAL A 160 12.90 5.22 -6.39
C VAL A 160 12.94 5.80 -4.97
N VAL A 161 11.87 6.47 -4.55
CA VAL A 161 11.66 6.95 -3.18
C VAL A 161 10.23 6.58 -2.75
N PRO A 162 9.96 6.33 -1.46
CA PRO A 162 8.60 6.06 -0.99
C PRO A 162 7.66 7.26 -1.24
N LEU A 163 6.48 6.97 -1.77
CA LEU A 163 5.45 7.93 -2.14
C LEU A 163 4.18 7.72 -1.29
N VAL A 164 3.84 8.71 -0.47
CA VAL A 164 2.63 8.65 0.39
C VAL A 164 1.66 9.75 -0.01
N ALA A 165 0.40 9.40 -0.25
CA ALA A 165 -0.67 10.37 -0.51
C ALA A 165 -1.80 10.17 0.50
N ALA A 166 -1.71 10.89 1.63
CA ALA A 166 -2.70 10.85 2.68
C ALA A 166 -3.91 11.72 2.33
N MET A 167 -5.09 11.10 2.27
CA MET A 167 -6.34 11.80 2.03
C MET A 167 -6.90 12.31 3.36
N VAL A 168 -6.65 13.59 3.62
CA VAL A 168 -7.12 14.33 4.82
C VAL A 168 -8.23 15.32 4.45
N GLY A 169 -8.83 15.13 3.28
CA GLY A 169 -9.85 15.98 2.69
C GLY A 169 -10.27 15.46 1.31
N PRO A 170 -11.04 16.26 0.56
CA PRO A 170 -11.40 15.92 -0.81
C PRO A 170 -10.17 15.82 -1.72
N GLY A 171 -10.24 14.94 -2.72
CA GLY A 171 -9.31 14.85 -3.85
C GLY A 171 -10.08 14.59 -5.13
N ALA A 172 -10.35 15.65 -5.89
CA ALA A 172 -11.09 15.57 -7.14
C ALA A 172 -10.17 15.64 -8.37
N ALA A 173 -10.59 14.98 -9.45
CA ALA A 173 -9.98 15.06 -10.78
C ALA A 173 -8.47 14.79 -10.75
N GLY A 174 -7.64 15.77 -11.10
CA GLY A 174 -6.18 15.62 -11.12
C GLY A 174 -5.58 15.22 -9.77
N THR A 175 -6.16 15.70 -8.66
CA THR A 175 -5.68 15.32 -7.32
C THR A 175 -6.06 13.89 -6.91
N ALA A 176 -6.98 13.24 -7.64
CA ALA A 176 -7.30 11.84 -7.43
C ALA A 176 -6.26 10.88 -8.06
N TYR A 177 -5.49 11.34 -9.05
CA TYR A 177 -4.40 10.55 -9.63
C TYR A 177 -3.11 10.58 -8.80
N ILE A 178 -2.91 11.59 -7.93
CA ILE A 178 -1.78 11.60 -6.99
C ILE A 178 -1.81 10.35 -6.08
N PRO A 179 -2.90 10.02 -5.37
CA PRO A 179 -2.99 8.77 -4.61
C PRO A 179 -3.06 7.54 -5.51
N GLY A 180 -3.68 7.62 -6.68
CA GLY A 180 -3.67 6.50 -7.65
C GLY A 180 -2.27 6.07 -8.11
N LEU A 181 -1.28 6.97 -7.99
CA LEU A 181 0.13 6.74 -8.33
C LEU A 181 1.03 6.64 -7.08
N ALA A 182 0.48 6.63 -5.87
CA ALA A 182 1.23 6.56 -4.63
C ALA A 182 1.43 5.10 -4.17
N ASP A 183 2.40 4.89 -3.28
CA ASP A 183 2.69 3.58 -2.68
C ASP A 183 1.75 3.29 -1.51
N PHE A 184 1.35 4.33 -0.77
CA PHE A 184 0.43 4.25 0.36
C PHE A 184 -0.58 5.40 0.39
N VAL A 185 -1.86 5.04 0.53
CA VAL A 185 -3.02 5.94 0.50
C VAL A 185 -3.91 5.71 1.72
N PRO A 186 -3.58 6.30 2.88
CA PRO A 186 -4.49 6.33 4.02
C PRO A 186 -5.58 7.40 3.79
N MET A 187 -6.82 7.09 4.18
CA MET A 187 -7.97 7.99 4.07
C MET A 187 -8.61 8.23 5.44
N VAL A 188 -8.99 9.47 5.72
CA VAL A 188 -9.73 9.84 6.93
C VAL A 188 -11.24 9.65 6.70
N ARG A 189 -11.88 8.88 7.56
CA ARG A 189 -13.32 8.57 7.45
C ARG A 189 -14.17 9.83 7.55
N GLY A 190 -15.14 9.98 6.63
CA GLY A 190 -16.18 11.01 6.67
C GLY A 190 -15.71 12.44 6.38
N THR A 191 -14.40 12.68 6.24
CA THR A 191 -13.85 14.00 5.89
C THR A 191 -13.05 13.98 4.60
N SER A 192 -12.66 12.80 4.10
CA SER A 192 -11.92 12.62 2.86
C SER A 192 -12.73 11.91 1.78
N SER A 193 -12.46 12.24 0.52
CA SER A 193 -13.09 11.62 -0.63
C SER A 193 -12.18 11.64 -1.85
N LEU A 194 -12.34 10.67 -2.75
CA LEU A 194 -11.61 10.57 -4.01
C LEU A 194 -12.56 10.32 -5.18
N ALA A 195 -12.48 11.15 -6.22
CA ALA A 195 -13.27 10.90 -7.43
C ALA A 195 -12.66 11.60 -8.64
N ILE A 196 -12.82 11.00 -9.83
CA ILE A 196 -12.43 11.65 -11.09
C ILE A 196 -13.33 12.86 -11.37
N GLY A 197 -14.60 12.80 -10.99
CA GLY A 197 -15.55 13.91 -11.04
C GLY A 197 -16.39 13.95 -9.77
N GLY A 198 -16.66 15.14 -9.24
CA GLY A 198 -17.53 15.28 -8.07
C GLY A 198 -19.01 15.02 -8.37
N PRO A 199 -19.87 14.93 -7.34
CA PRO A 199 -21.30 14.64 -7.47
C PRO A 199 -22.04 15.49 -8.51
N TYR A 200 -21.74 16.79 -8.58
CA TYR A 200 -22.34 17.68 -9.56
C TYR A 200 -22.08 17.23 -11.00
N LEU A 201 -20.84 16.84 -11.31
CA LEU A 201 -20.46 16.38 -12.64
C LEU A 201 -21.16 15.06 -12.97
N VAL A 202 -21.19 14.13 -12.02
CA VAL A 202 -21.90 12.85 -12.14
C VAL A 202 -23.39 13.09 -12.45
N LYS A 203 -24.05 13.98 -11.70
CA LYS A 203 -25.45 14.32 -11.95
C LYS A 203 -25.67 14.92 -13.33
N SER A 204 -24.80 15.83 -13.75
CA SER A 204 -24.95 16.52 -15.05
C SER A 204 -24.72 15.61 -16.27
N ILE A 205 -23.84 14.62 -16.16
CA ILE A 205 -23.44 13.76 -17.29
C ILE A 205 -24.18 12.42 -17.29
N VAL A 206 -24.26 11.77 -16.12
CA VAL A 206 -24.81 10.42 -15.95
C VAL A 206 -26.28 10.46 -15.50
N GLY A 207 -26.72 11.59 -14.90
CA GLY A 207 -28.07 11.74 -14.37
C GLY A 207 -28.25 11.18 -12.95
N GLU A 208 -27.20 10.60 -12.38
CA GLU A 208 -27.20 9.95 -11.06
C GLU A 208 -27.09 10.98 -9.91
N ASP A 209 -28.00 10.90 -8.94
CA ASP A 209 -27.89 11.64 -7.67
C ASP A 209 -27.09 10.82 -6.66
N VAL A 210 -25.87 11.27 -6.36
CA VAL A 210 -24.95 10.59 -5.44
C VAL A 210 -24.31 11.60 -4.49
N THR A 211 -23.98 11.19 -3.27
CA THR A 211 -23.26 12.03 -2.32
C THR A 211 -21.75 11.87 -2.48
N GLU A 212 -20.93 12.81 -1.98
CA GLU A 212 -19.46 12.66 -2.01
C GLU A 212 -19.00 11.36 -1.31
N GLU A 213 -19.61 11.04 -0.17
CA GLU A 213 -19.30 9.83 0.60
C GLU A 213 -19.68 8.55 -0.14
N ALA A 214 -20.85 8.51 -0.79
CA ALA A 214 -21.30 7.35 -1.55
C ALA A 214 -20.52 7.18 -2.86
N LEU A 215 -20.06 8.28 -3.46
CA LEU A 215 -19.30 8.26 -4.70
C LEU A 215 -17.85 7.84 -4.50
N GLY A 216 -17.22 8.35 -3.43
CA GLY A 216 -15.77 8.24 -3.27
C GLY A 216 -15.27 8.42 -1.84
N GLY A 217 -16.12 8.16 -0.84
CA GLY A 217 -15.70 8.16 0.56
C GLY A 217 -14.67 7.07 0.86
N SER A 218 -14.07 7.11 2.05
CA SER A 218 -13.03 6.15 2.46
C SER A 218 -13.47 4.70 2.31
N LYS A 219 -14.70 4.36 2.71
CA LYS A 219 -15.24 2.99 2.59
C LYS A 219 -15.29 2.49 1.15
N VAL A 220 -15.68 3.34 0.20
CA VAL A 220 -15.71 2.97 -1.22
C VAL A 220 -14.32 2.51 -1.65
N HIS A 221 -13.28 3.26 -1.27
CA HIS A 221 -11.93 2.99 -1.71
C HIS A 221 -11.18 1.93 -0.90
N THR A 222 -11.56 1.68 0.36
CA THR A 222 -10.95 0.63 1.20
C THR A 222 -11.69 -0.70 1.18
N GLU A 223 -12.92 -0.75 0.66
CA GLU A 223 -13.75 -1.97 0.69
C GLU A 223 -14.19 -2.43 -0.70
N VAL A 224 -14.34 -1.51 -1.67
CA VAL A 224 -14.86 -1.82 -3.02
C VAL A 224 -13.78 -1.64 -4.08
N SER A 225 -13.26 -0.41 -4.25
CA SER A 225 -12.42 -0.08 -5.40
C SER A 225 -10.94 -0.48 -5.22
N GLY A 226 -10.50 -0.72 -3.98
CA GLY A 226 -9.10 -1.05 -3.69
C GLY A 226 -8.09 0.06 -3.94
N VAL A 227 -8.52 1.33 -4.10
CA VAL A 227 -7.59 2.46 -4.30
C VAL A 227 -6.87 2.79 -3.01
N ALA A 228 -7.61 2.89 -1.90
CA ALA A 228 -7.07 3.25 -0.60
C ALA A 228 -6.52 2.03 0.15
N ASP A 229 -5.51 2.25 0.98
CA ASP A 229 -4.78 1.21 1.71
C ASP A 229 -5.23 1.08 3.15
N LEU A 230 -5.67 2.19 3.77
CA LEU A 230 -6.08 2.22 5.17
C LEU A 230 -7.16 3.28 5.39
N GLU A 231 -8.18 2.95 6.18
CA GLU A 231 -9.12 3.95 6.69
C GLU A 231 -8.77 4.28 8.15
N THR A 232 -8.70 5.57 8.47
CA THR A 232 -8.38 6.10 9.81
C THR A 232 -9.51 6.97 10.33
N ALA A 233 -9.63 7.13 11.65
CA ALA A 233 -10.78 7.84 12.22
C ALA A 233 -10.65 9.37 12.14
N ASN A 234 -9.43 9.90 12.08
CA ASN A 234 -9.15 11.33 12.10
C ASN A 234 -7.75 11.64 11.53
N ASP A 235 -7.44 12.92 11.32
CA ASP A 235 -6.15 13.39 10.82
C ASP A 235 -4.97 12.91 11.68
N ALA A 236 -5.09 12.87 13.01
CA ALA A 236 -3.98 12.48 13.88
C ALA A 236 -3.61 10.99 13.70
N GLU A 237 -4.59 10.10 13.65
CA GLU A 237 -4.38 8.69 13.34
C GLU A 237 -3.83 8.48 11.92
N CYS A 238 -4.32 9.25 10.95
CA CYS A 238 -3.80 9.21 9.58
C CYS A 238 -2.31 9.55 9.53
N LEU A 239 -1.90 10.64 10.18
CA LEU A 239 -0.50 11.07 10.22
C LEU A 239 0.38 10.11 11.02
N ALA A 240 -0.14 9.51 12.09
CA ALA A 240 0.55 8.44 12.82
C ALA A 240 0.79 7.22 11.91
N ALA A 241 -0.23 6.79 11.16
CA ALA A 241 -0.10 5.69 10.21
C ALA A 241 0.91 5.98 9.10
N VAL A 242 1.03 7.23 8.64
CA VAL A 242 2.09 7.64 7.69
C VAL A 242 3.48 7.48 8.31
N ARG A 243 3.68 7.88 9.58
CA ARG A 243 4.95 7.70 10.28
C ARG A 243 5.28 6.22 10.46
N ASP A 244 4.30 5.42 10.89
CA ASP A 244 4.44 3.98 11.09
C ASP A 244 4.78 3.27 9.77
N TYR A 245 4.06 3.58 8.69
CA TYR A 245 4.35 3.06 7.35
C TYR A 245 5.80 3.36 6.94
N LEU A 246 6.22 4.62 6.97
CA LEU A 246 7.58 5.02 6.56
C LEU A 246 8.68 4.41 7.44
N SER A 247 8.36 3.99 8.67
CA SER A 247 9.32 3.31 9.54
C SER A 247 9.77 1.94 9.00
N TYR A 248 9.01 1.31 8.11
CA TYR A 248 9.36 0.03 7.50
C TYR A 248 10.22 0.18 6.24
N PHE A 249 10.23 1.37 5.62
CA PHE A 249 10.89 1.59 4.34
C PHE A 249 12.27 2.25 4.51
N PRO A 250 13.24 1.97 3.63
CA PRO A 250 14.41 2.82 3.45
C PRO A 250 14.00 4.20 2.92
N SER A 251 14.93 5.17 2.87
CA SER A 251 14.63 6.49 2.29
C SER A 251 14.54 6.46 0.77
N ARG A 252 15.16 5.44 0.15
CA ARG A 252 15.25 5.24 -1.30
C ARG A 252 15.47 3.77 -1.65
N ALA A 253 15.20 3.41 -2.90
CA ALA A 253 15.56 2.10 -3.43
C ALA A 253 17.08 1.87 -3.44
N GLY A 254 17.46 0.61 -3.23
CA GLY A 254 18.85 0.13 -3.12
C GLY A 254 19.49 0.32 -1.74
N GLU A 255 18.80 0.92 -0.78
CA GLU A 255 19.18 0.92 0.63
C GLU A 255 18.43 -0.18 1.39
N LYS A 256 19.06 -0.76 2.41
CA LYS A 256 18.38 -1.75 3.26
C LYS A 256 17.35 -1.06 4.17
N PRO A 257 16.18 -1.69 4.41
CA PRO A 257 15.20 -1.18 5.37
C PRO A 257 15.80 -0.99 6.77
N PRO A 258 15.33 -0.01 7.55
CA PRO A 258 15.87 0.27 8.88
C PRO A 258 15.48 -0.83 9.87
N ARG A 259 16.47 -1.59 10.36
CA ARG A 259 16.28 -2.51 11.49
C ARG A 259 16.01 -1.72 12.77
N ARG A 260 15.01 -2.13 13.55
CA ARG A 260 14.78 -1.62 14.91
C ARG A 260 15.33 -2.59 15.94
N THR A 261 15.71 -2.11 17.12
CA THR A 261 16.02 -3.01 18.24
C THR A 261 14.74 -3.73 18.65
N SER A 262 14.78 -5.06 18.68
CA SER A 262 13.66 -5.88 19.16
C SER A 262 13.90 -6.30 20.60
N SER A 263 12.84 -6.26 21.41
CA SER A 263 12.81 -6.90 22.73
C SER A 263 12.20 -8.30 22.69
N ASP A 264 11.68 -8.69 21.52
CA ASP A 264 11.07 -9.98 21.28
C ASP A 264 12.16 -10.99 20.85
N PRO A 265 12.47 -12.03 21.65
CA PRO A 265 13.57 -12.95 21.34
C PRO A 265 13.43 -13.58 19.96
N ALA A 266 14.52 -13.57 19.20
CA ALA A 266 14.55 -14.15 17.85
C ALA A 266 14.32 -15.67 17.87
N ASP A 267 14.76 -16.33 18.93
CA ASP A 267 14.72 -17.78 19.13
C ASP A 267 13.48 -18.27 19.91
N ARG A 268 12.52 -17.39 20.24
CA ARG A 268 11.32 -17.84 20.94
C ARG A 268 10.51 -18.80 20.09
N ARG A 269 10.03 -19.85 20.75
CA ARG A 269 9.08 -20.82 20.20
C ARG A 269 7.69 -20.46 20.70
N GLU A 270 6.68 -20.64 19.85
CA GLU A 270 5.29 -20.25 20.17
C GLU A 270 4.35 -21.45 20.18
N GLU A 271 3.96 -21.92 21.36
CA GLU A 271 3.11 -23.10 21.56
C GLU A 271 1.75 -22.98 20.87
N ALA A 272 1.17 -21.76 20.81
CA ALA A 272 -0.13 -21.54 20.19
C ALA A 272 -0.17 -21.99 18.71
N LEU A 273 0.97 -22.04 18.01
CA LEU A 273 1.05 -22.48 16.62
C LEU A 273 0.61 -23.94 16.40
N LEU A 274 0.67 -24.79 17.43
CA LEU A 274 0.22 -26.17 17.35
C LEU A 274 -1.31 -26.32 17.24
N ASP A 275 -2.06 -25.32 17.71
CA ASP A 275 -3.52 -25.40 17.86
C ASP A 275 -4.28 -24.49 16.88
N ILE A 276 -3.63 -23.49 16.29
CA ILE A 276 -4.30 -22.51 15.41
C ILE A 276 -4.77 -23.14 14.10
N VAL A 277 -3.93 -23.95 13.46
CA VAL A 277 -4.22 -24.55 12.15
C VAL A 277 -4.86 -25.93 12.36
N PRO A 278 -6.16 -26.10 12.04
CA PRO A 278 -6.86 -27.34 12.33
C PRO A 278 -6.46 -28.44 11.35
N HIS A 279 -6.31 -29.65 11.86
CA HIS A 279 -6.05 -30.86 11.07
C HIS A 279 -7.17 -31.13 10.04
N ASN A 280 -8.43 -30.76 10.35
CA ASN A 280 -9.50 -30.91 9.38
C ASN A 280 -9.32 -29.90 8.23
N PRO A 281 -9.06 -30.37 6.99
CA PRO A 281 -8.79 -29.49 5.86
C PRO A 281 -9.98 -28.59 5.47
N ARG A 282 -11.20 -28.88 5.94
CA ARG A 282 -12.42 -28.10 5.66
C ARG A 282 -12.69 -27.01 6.70
N GLN A 283 -11.99 -27.02 7.83
CA GLN A 283 -12.18 -26.06 8.90
C GLN A 283 -11.31 -24.82 8.65
N ALA A 284 -11.93 -23.63 8.66
CA ALA A 284 -11.22 -22.36 8.58
C ALA A 284 -10.60 -21.99 9.93
N TYR A 285 -9.58 -21.13 9.89
CA TYR A 285 -8.93 -20.54 11.06
C TYR A 285 -8.49 -19.12 10.75
N ASP A 286 -8.19 -18.38 11.80
CA ASP A 286 -7.73 -17.00 11.74
C ASP A 286 -6.21 -16.96 11.53
N VAL A 287 -5.80 -16.56 10.33
CA VAL A 287 -4.37 -16.47 9.97
C VAL A 287 -3.66 -15.33 10.71
N ASP A 288 -4.39 -14.31 11.18
CA ASP A 288 -3.79 -13.20 11.92
C ASP A 288 -3.20 -13.68 13.24
N LYS A 289 -3.74 -14.76 13.83
CA LYS A 289 -3.15 -15.41 15.01
C LYS A 289 -1.81 -16.06 14.71
N VAL A 290 -1.64 -16.65 13.52
CA VAL A 290 -0.34 -17.20 13.09
C VAL A 290 0.65 -16.06 12.86
N ILE A 291 0.22 -15.00 12.18
CA ILE A 291 1.08 -13.83 11.94
C ILE A 291 1.52 -13.22 13.27
N ALA A 292 0.60 -12.96 14.19
CA ALA A 292 0.90 -12.40 15.51
C ALA A 292 1.85 -13.31 16.32
N ALA A 293 1.72 -14.63 16.17
CA ALA A 293 2.61 -15.59 16.81
C ALA A 293 4.06 -15.54 16.28
N ILE A 294 4.31 -15.11 15.04
CA ILE A 294 5.66 -15.16 14.45
C ILE A 294 6.37 -13.80 14.38
N VAL A 295 5.62 -12.69 14.35
CA VAL A 295 6.19 -11.34 14.23
C VAL A 295 6.45 -10.69 15.59
N ASP A 296 7.33 -9.70 15.61
CA ASP A 296 7.76 -8.98 16.81
C ASP A 296 6.56 -8.33 17.52
N GLY A 297 6.35 -8.74 18.77
CA GLY A 297 5.25 -8.22 19.61
C GLY A 297 3.85 -8.47 19.03
N GLY A 298 3.71 -9.38 18.06
CA GLY A 298 2.47 -9.66 17.36
C GLY A 298 1.91 -8.50 16.53
N GLN A 299 2.76 -7.53 16.16
CA GLN A 299 2.34 -6.33 15.45
C GLN A 299 2.42 -6.49 13.93
N LEU A 300 1.27 -6.31 13.28
CA LEU A 300 1.14 -6.23 11.82
C LEU A 300 0.57 -4.86 11.44
N PHE A 301 1.29 -4.11 10.61
CA PHE A 301 0.75 -2.97 9.89
C PHE A 301 0.08 -3.48 8.61
N GLU A 302 -1.21 -3.81 8.70
CA GLU A 302 -1.93 -4.40 7.58
C GLU A 302 -2.22 -3.37 6.48
N ILE A 303 -1.98 -3.77 5.23
CA ILE A 303 -2.27 -3.00 4.02
C ILE A 303 -3.54 -3.57 3.37
N LYS A 304 -4.53 -2.70 3.15
CA LYS A 304 -5.87 -3.04 2.64
C LYS A 304 -6.60 -4.11 3.49
N PRO A 305 -6.75 -3.90 4.82
CA PRO A 305 -7.41 -4.88 5.70
C PRO A 305 -8.88 -5.16 5.35
N ARG A 306 -9.54 -4.25 4.62
CA ARG A 306 -10.96 -4.36 4.27
C ARG A 306 -11.25 -4.64 2.81
N TRP A 307 -10.22 -4.81 1.98
CA TRP A 307 -10.35 -5.16 0.56
C TRP A 307 -9.62 -6.47 0.26
N ALA A 308 -10.25 -7.34 -0.54
CA ALA A 308 -9.75 -8.68 -0.86
C ALA A 308 -9.30 -9.47 0.39
N ARG A 309 -10.21 -9.61 1.36
CA ARG A 309 -9.91 -10.17 2.69
C ARG A 309 -9.51 -11.66 2.69
N ASN A 310 -9.66 -12.34 1.55
CA ASN A 310 -9.16 -13.68 1.26
C ASN A 310 -7.62 -13.77 1.19
N ILE A 311 -6.91 -12.64 1.14
CA ILE A 311 -5.46 -12.58 1.34
C ILE A 311 -5.09 -11.41 2.25
N VAL A 312 -4.20 -11.66 3.22
CA VAL A 312 -3.61 -10.67 4.10
C VAL A 312 -2.29 -10.20 3.49
N THR A 313 -2.09 -8.89 3.46
CA THR A 313 -0.82 -8.26 3.09
C THR A 313 -0.49 -7.20 4.12
N GLY A 314 0.72 -7.17 4.64
CA GLY A 314 1.07 -6.18 5.65
C GLY A 314 2.55 -6.16 5.98
N LEU A 315 2.98 -5.10 6.64
CA LEU A 315 4.36 -4.91 7.07
C LEU A 315 4.49 -5.28 8.54
N ALA A 316 5.53 -6.03 8.87
CA ALA A 316 5.84 -6.43 10.24
C ALA A 316 7.34 -6.36 10.49
N ARG A 317 7.76 -6.77 11.68
CA ARG A 317 9.18 -7.01 11.97
C ARG A 317 9.39 -8.41 12.52
N ILE A 318 10.52 -9.03 12.19
CA ILE A 318 11.00 -10.26 12.82
C ILE A 318 12.46 -10.01 13.21
N ASP A 319 12.77 -10.11 14.50
CA ASP A 319 14.09 -9.74 15.05
C ASP A 319 14.50 -8.30 14.64
N GLY A 320 13.52 -7.40 14.61
CA GLY A 320 13.68 -6.01 14.25
C GLY A 320 13.79 -5.70 12.76
N TRP A 321 13.92 -6.72 11.90
CA TRP A 321 13.97 -6.56 10.44
C TRP A 321 12.59 -6.31 9.86
N PRO A 322 12.36 -5.23 9.10
CA PRO A 322 11.13 -5.06 8.33
C PRO A 322 10.90 -6.24 7.38
N VAL A 323 9.69 -6.77 7.34
CA VAL A 323 9.25 -7.83 6.42
C VAL A 323 7.87 -7.53 5.87
N GLY A 324 7.63 -7.94 4.62
CA GLY A 324 6.31 -7.95 4.00
C GLY A 324 5.68 -9.34 4.15
N ILE A 325 4.55 -9.43 4.85
CA ILE A 325 3.78 -10.65 5.00
C ILE A 325 2.77 -10.77 3.86
N VAL A 326 2.70 -11.95 3.22
CA VAL A 326 1.65 -12.34 2.27
C VAL A 326 1.06 -13.66 2.73
N ALA A 327 -0.19 -13.67 3.19
CA ALA A 327 -0.79 -14.84 3.82
C ALA A 327 -2.22 -15.09 3.31
N ASN A 328 -2.54 -16.33 2.95
CA ASN A 328 -3.92 -16.67 2.60
C ASN A 328 -4.81 -16.60 3.84
N ASN A 329 -6.07 -16.19 3.68
CA ASN A 329 -7.03 -16.12 4.79
C ASN A 329 -8.16 -17.15 4.63
N PRO A 330 -8.07 -18.32 5.28
CA PRO A 330 -9.09 -19.36 5.20
C PRO A 330 -10.48 -18.93 5.70
N MET A 331 -10.59 -17.92 6.57
CA MET A 331 -11.89 -17.40 7.02
C MET A 331 -12.68 -16.71 5.91
N GLN A 332 -12.02 -16.35 4.81
CA GLN A 332 -12.61 -15.60 3.71
C GLN A 332 -12.52 -16.43 2.44
N ALA A 333 -13.65 -17.00 2.03
CA ALA A 333 -13.75 -17.88 0.86
C ALA A 333 -12.73 -19.04 0.85
N GLY A 334 -12.32 -19.52 2.03
CA GLY A 334 -11.36 -20.63 2.16
C GLY A 334 -9.94 -20.28 1.71
N GLY A 335 -9.57 -18.99 1.64
CA GLY A 335 -8.23 -18.56 1.22
C GLY A 335 -8.00 -18.63 -0.29
N VAL A 336 -9.07 -18.82 -1.08
CA VAL A 336 -8.99 -18.85 -2.55
C VAL A 336 -8.56 -17.50 -3.12
N LEU A 337 -7.78 -17.50 -4.19
CA LEU A 337 -7.35 -16.27 -4.87
C LEU A 337 -8.35 -15.85 -5.96
N ASP A 338 -8.85 -14.62 -5.90
CA ASP A 338 -9.71 -14.00 -6.91
C ASP A 338 -9.00 -12.80 -7.57
N VAL A 339 -9.71 -12.06 -8.43
CA VAL A 339 -9.13 -10.91 -9.17
C VAL A 339 -8.58 -9.83 -8.23
N ASN A 340 -9.28 -9.55 -7.13
CA ASN A 340 -8.90 -8.50 -6.20
C ASN A 340 -7.73 -8.94 -5.31
N ALA A 341 -7.73 -10.19 -4.83
CA ALA A 341 -6.60 -10.73 -4.07
C ALA A 341 -5.33 -10.78 -4.92
N ALA A 342 -5.46 -11.12 -6.21
CA ALA A 342 -4.34 -11.12 -7.13
C ALA A 342 -3.74 -9.72 -7.33
N ASP A 343 -4.58 -8.70 -7.53
CA ASP A 343 -4.13 -7.31 -7.63
C ASP A 343 -3.51 -6.80 -6.31
N LYS A 344 -4.13 -7.10 -5.16
CA LYS A 344 -3.65 -6.74 -3.82
C LYS A 344 -2.24 -7.29 -3.60
N ALA A 345 -2.07 -8.59 -3.79
CA ALA A 345 -0.82 -9.29 -3.51
C ALA A 345 0.29 -8.90 -4.49
N ALA A 346 -0.01 -8.82 -5.79
CA ALA A 346 0.98 -8.46 -6.80
C ALA A 346 1.54 -7.04 -6.57
N ARG A 347 0.67 -6.06 -6.27
CA ARG A 347 1.10 -4.69 -5.94
C ARG A 347 1.98 -4.68 -4.68
N PHE A 348 1.59 -5.42 -3.64
CA PHE A 348 2.34 -5.47 -2.38
C PHE A 348 3.72 -6.14 -2.53
N VAL A 349 3.81 -7.24 -3.30
CA VAL A 349 5.09 -7.90 -3.63
C VAL A 349 6.01 -6.95 -4.39
N ASN A 350 5.51 -6.27 -5.42
CA ASN A 350 6.30 -5.29 -6.18
C ASN A 350 6.79 -4.13 -5.30
N LEU A 351 5.94 -3.65 -4.38
CA LEU A 351 6.29 -2.60 -3.43
C LEU A 351 7.43 -3.04 -2.49
N CYS A 352 7.33 -4.24 -1.92
CA CYS A 352 8.37 -4.76 -1.04
C CYS A 352 9.69 -4.97 -1.79
N ASP A 353 9.63 -5.55 -3.00
CA ASP A 353 10.81 -5.78 -3.83
C ASP A 353 11.52 -4.48 -4.21
N ALA A 354 10.77 -3.45 -4.64
CA ALA A 354 11.32 -2.15 -5.03
C ALA A 354 12.09 -1.44 -3.90
N PHE A 355 11.76 -1.75 -2.64
CA PHE A 355 12.34 -1.10 -1.46
C PHE A 355 13.08 -2.06 -0.54
N GLU A 356 13.60 -3.17 -1.08
CA GLU A 356 14.51 -4.09 -0.38
C GLU A 356 13.88 -4.76 0.87
N ILE A 357 12.55 -4.83 0.95
CA ILE A 357 11.83 -5.45 2.06
C ILE A 357 11.67 -6.96 1.77
N PRO A 358 12.26 -7.85 2.58
CA PRO A 358 12.05 -9.29 2.48
C PRO A 358 10.57 -9.69 2.54
N LEU A 359 10.20 -10.73 1.81
CA LEU A 359 8.85 -11.26 1.77
C LEU A 359 8.74 -12.57 2.55
N VAL A 360 7.69 -12.70 3.36
CA VAL A 360 7.32 -13.93 4.06
C VAL A 360 5.95 -14.38 3.57
N PHE A 361 5.90 -15.55 2.96
CA PHE A 361 4.68 -16.17 2.44
C PHE A 361 4.18 -17.24 3.41
N LEU A 362 2.92 -17.10 3.85
CA LEU A 362 2.24 -18.10 4.66
C LEU A 362 1.14 -18.77 3.82
N GLN A 363 1.38 -20.00 3.38
CA GLN A 363 0.50 -20.68 2.42
C GLN A 363 -0.57 -21.53 3.12
N ASP A 364 -1.83 -21.21 2.81
CA ASP A 364 -2.99 -22.11 2.94
C ASP A 364 -3.99 -21.79 1.81
N VAL A 365 -3.62 -22.17 0.60
CA VAL A 365 -4.29 -21.81 -0.65
C VAL A 365 -4.83 -23.03 -1.38
N PRO A 366 -6.15 -23.13 -1.61
CA PRO A 366 -6.74 -24.22 -2.40
C PRO A 366 -6.63 -23.97 -3.92
N GLY A 367 -6.12 -22.81 -4.34
CA GLY A 367 -5.96 -22.40 -5.73
C GLY A 367 -6.62 -21.06 -6.04
N PHE A 368 -6.89 -20.83 -7.32
CA PHE A 368 -7.66 -19.69 -7.80
C PHE A 368 -9.17 -19.99 -7.84
N MET A 369 -9.98 -18.94 -7.74
CA MET A 369 -11.42 -19.04 -7.89
C MET A 369 -11.75 -19.47 -9.32
N VAL A 370 -12.72 -20.37 -9.45
CA VAL A 370 -13.20 -20.88 -10.73
C VAL A 370 -14.67 -20.47 -10.94
N GLY A 371 -15.06 -20.26 -12.20
CA GLY A 371 -16.44 -19.98 -12.58
C GLY A 371 -16.59 -18.85 -13.59
N SER A 372 -17.69 -18.84 -14.34
CA SER A 372 -17.89 -17.92 -15.46
C SER A 372 -17.76 -16.43 -15.10
N LYS A 373 -18.19 -16.04 -13.89
CA LYS A 373 -18.10 -14.65 -13.42
C LYS A 373 -16.66 -14.17 -13.27
N VAL A 374 -15.80 -14.97 -12.64
CA VAL A 374 -14.40 -14.59 -12.40
C VAL A 374 -13.59 -14.67 -13.70
N GLU A 375 -13.96 -15.57 -14.62
CA GLU A 375 -13.42 -15.60 -15.98
C GLU A 375 -13.78 -14.32 -16.75
N GLN A 376 -15.02 -13.84 -16.70
CA GLN A 376 -15.45 -12.59 -17.33
C GLN A 376 -14.79 -11.35 -16.73
N GLN A 377 -14.40 -11.39 -15.45
CA GLN A 377 -13.58 -10.35 -14.83
C GLN A 377 -12.12 -10.38 -15.29
N GLY A 378 -11.69 -11.50 -15.90
CA GLY A 378 -10.33 -11.68 -16.42
C GLY A 378 -9.37 -12.26 -15.38
N ILE A 379 -9.78 -13.27 -14.61
CA ILE A 379 -8.93 -13.92 -13.59
C ILE A 379 -7.55 -14.34 -14.11
N ILE A 380 -7.44 -14.76 -15.37
CA ILE A 380 -6.16 -15.18 -15.96
C ILE A 380 -5.15 -14.04 -15.95
N ARG A 381 -5.51 -12.84 -16.42
CA ARG A 381 -4.59 -11.69 -16.45
C ARG A 381 -4.31 -11.14 -15.06
N HIS A 382 -5.30 -11.17 -14.16
CA HIS A 382 -5.11 -10.76 -12.76
C HIS A 382 -4.21 -11.73 -11.99
N GLY A 383 -4.47 -13.03 -12.04
CA GLY A 383 -3.63 -14.06 -11.44
C GLY A 383 -2.20 -14.07 -12.02
N ALA A 384 -2.07 -13.77 -13.32
CA ALA A 384 -0.76 -13.59 -13.94
C ALA A 384 0.05 -12.45 -13.34
N LYS A 385 -0.57 -11.41 -12.75
CA LYS A 385 0.17 -10.35 -12.04
C LYS A 385 0.90 -10.89 -10.82
N MET A 386 0.31 -11.84 -10.07
CA MET A 386 1.03 -12.47 -8.96
C MET A 386 2.15 -13.37 -9.45
N LEU A 387 1.90 -14.21 -10.48
CA LEU A 387 2.95 -15.03 -11.11
C LEU A 387 4.14 -14.14 -11.52
N TYR A 388 3.83 -12.99 -12.12
CA TYR A 388 4.80 -12.00 -12.55
C TYR A 388 5.57 -11.40 -11.37
N ALA A 389 4.86 -10.83 -10.39
CA ALA A 389 5.46 -10.14 -9.25
C ALA A 389 6.37 -11.06 -8.44
N VAL A 390 5.93 -12.30 -8.13
CA VAL A 390 6.72 -13.25 -7.34
C VAL A 390 7.94 -13.77 -8.10
N ALA A 391 7.81 -14.01 -9.41
CA ALA A 391 8.93 -14.42 -10.25
C ALA A 391 9.96 -13.29 -10.46
N SER A 392 9.50 -12.05 -10.63
CA SER A 392 10.37 -10.88 -10.80
C SER A 392 11.11 -10.53 -9.51
N ALA A 393 10.48 -10.71 -8.35
CA ALA A 393 11.04 -10.32 -7.06
C ALA A 393 12.40 -10.99 -6.76
N THR A 394 13.34 -10.15 -6.35
CA THR A 394 14.76 -10.47 -6.08
C THR A 394 15.15 -10.31 -4.62
N VAL A 395 14.34 -9.64 -3.81
CA VAL A 395 14.49 -9.62 -2.34
C VAL A 395 14.48 -11.04 -1.75
N PRO A 396 14.91 -11.22 -0.49
CA PRO A 396 14.74 -12.50 0.18
C PRO A 396 13.26 -12.90 0.25
N LYS A 397 12.94 -14.14 -0.09
CA LYS A 397 11.58 -14.69 -0.08
C LYS A 397 11.58 -15.97 0.76
N LEU A 398 10.88 -15.94 1.89
CA LEU A 398 10.77 -17.04 2.84
C LEU A 398 9.34 -17.58 2.82
N THR A 399 9.17 -18.88 2.65
CA THR A 399 7.86 -19.51 2.49
C THR A 399 7.63 -20.56 3.57
N VAL A 400 6.47 -20.50 4.21
CA VAL A 400 5.97 -21.50 5.16
C VAL A 400 4.65 -22.06 4.61
N VAL A 401 4.64 -23.33 4.24
CA VAL A 401 3.43 -24.04 3.84
C VAL A 401 2.76 -24.60 5.09
N MET A 402 1.71 -23.91 5.56
CA MET A 402 1.03 -24.28 6.81
C MET A 402 0.06 -25.44 6.61
N ARG A 403 -0.64 -25.45 5.47
CA ARG A 403 -1.66 -26.46 5.17
C ARG A 403 -1.82 -26.70 3.67
N LYS A 404 -2.69 -26.01 2.95
CA LYS A 404 -2.90 -26.28 1.50
C LYS A 404 -1.96 -25.45 0.64
N ALA A 405 -1.44 -26.08 -0.40
CA ALA A 405 -0.67 -25.41 -1.44
C ALA A 405 -0.99 -26.08 -2.79
N TYR A 406 -2.12 -25.68 -3.39
CA TYR A 406 -2.61 -26.34 -4.60
C TYR A 406 -2.41 -25.55 -5.89
N GLY A 407 -2.06 -26.28 -6.95
CA GLY A 407 -2.05 -25.82 -8.32
C GLY A 407 -1.27 -24.52 -8.51
N ALA A 408 -1.84 -23.59 -9.28
CA ALA A 408 -1.23 -22.27 -9.47
C ALA A 408 -1.17 -21.43 -8.18
N GLY A 409 -1.97 -21.74 -7.16
CA GLY A 409 -1.90 -21.11 -5.84
C GLY A 409 -0.54 -21.30 -5.17
N TYR A 410 0.00 -22.52 -5.22
CA TYR A 410 1.34 -22.83 -4.72
C TYR A 410 2.43 -21.99 -5.40
N TYR A 411 2.30 -21.79 -6.72
CA TYR A 411 3.25 -21.02 -7.52
C TYR A 411 3.25 -19.53 -7.14
N VAL A 412 2.07 -18.91 -7.14
CA VAL A 412 1.94 -17.47 -6.85
C VAL A 412 2.19 -17.11 -5.39
N MET A 413 2.18 -18.10 -4.50
CA MET A 413 2.56 -17.94 -3.09
C MET A 413 4.04 -18.28 -2.84
N ASN A 414 4.89 -18.27 -3.87
CA ASN A 414 6.33 -18.51 -3.79
C ASN A 414 6.73 -19.96 -3.49
N GLY A 415 6.19 -20.90 -4.26
CA GLY A 415 6.62 -22.31 -4.26
C GLY A 415 8.04 -22.50 -4.85
N ARG A 416 8.57 -23.74 -4.80
CA ARG A 416 9.99 -24.06 -5.09
C ARG A 416 10.56 -23.46 -6.38
N ALA A 417 9.78 -23.47 -7.47
CA ALA A 417 10.23 -22.95 -8.77
C ALA A 417 10.38 -21.42 -8.82
N TYR A 418 9.89 -20.70 -7.80
CA TYR A 418 9.94 -19.24 -7.69
C TYR A 418 11.12 -18.75 -6.84
N GLU A 419 12.11 -19.62 -6.62
CA GLU A 419 13.38 -19.30 -5.95
C GLU A 419 13.18 -18.75 -4.52
N PRO A 420 12.41 -19.44 -3.64
CA PRO A 420 12.43 -19.13 -2.21
C PRO A 420 13.84 -19.36 -1.65
N ASP A 421 14.29 -18.47 -0.76
CA ASP A 421 15.53 -18.66 0.01
C ASP A 421 15.32 -19.63 1.19
N LEU A 422 14.06 -19.79 1.61
CA LEU A 422 13.61 -20.80 2.55
C LEU A 422 12.22 -21.27 2.11
N LEU A 423 12.03 -22.58 1.97
CA LEU A 423 10.72 -23.20 1.75
C LEU A 423 10.55 -24.35 2.73
N VAL A 424 9.79 -24.12 3.79
CA VAL A 424 9.47 -25.14 4.79
C VAL A 424 7.98 -25.42 4.82
N ALA A 425 7.63 -26.58 5.35
CA ALA A 425 6.24 -26.97 5.53
C ALA A 425 5.98 -27.41 6.97
N TRP A 426 4.75 -27.25 7.42
CA TRP A 426 4.28 -27.85 8.68
C TRP A 426 3.84 -29.30 8.46
N PRO A 427 3.77 -30.12 9.53
CA PRO A 427 3.30 -31.49 9.43
C PRO A 427 1.85 -31.54 8.90
N GLY A 428 1.59 -32.42 7.95
CA GLY A 428 0.27 -32.54 7.33
C GLY A 428 -0.06 -31.47 6.29
N ALA A 429 0.90 -30.61 5.92
CA ALA A 429 0.76 -29.77 4.74
C ALA A 429 0.55 -30.61 3.47
N GLU A 430 -0.12 -30.02 2.47
CA GLU A 430 -0.48 -30.68 1.23
C GLU A 430 -0.06 -29.82 0.04
N ILE A 431 1.01 -30.22 -0.65
CA ILE A 431 1.44 -29.64 -1.92
C ILE A 431 0.98 -30.56 -3.05
N SER A 432 0.11 -30.08 -3.93
CA SER A 432 -0.48 -30.89 -5.00
C SER A 432 -1.03 -30.04 -6.15
N VAL A 433 -1.43 -30.65 -7.26
CA VAL A 433 -2.20 -29.96 -8.30
C VAL A 433 -3.59 -29.55 -7.79
N MET A 434 -4.22 -30.43 -7.01
CA MET A 434 -5.50 -30.24 -6.34
C MET A 434 -5.73 -31.35 -5.31
N GLY A 435 -6.79 -31.26 -4.51
CA GLY A 435 -7.21 -32.34 -3.61
C GLY A 435 -7.66 -33.60 -4.36
N ALA A 436 -7.55 -34.76 -3.68
CA ALA A 436 -7.84 -36.07 -4.27
C ALA A 436 -9.26 -36.16 -4.86
N GLU A 437 -10.27 -35.65 -4.14
CA GLU A 437 -11.66 -35.63 -4.59
C GLU A 437 -11.83 -34.80 -5.88
N GLY A 438 -11.17 -33.65 -5.96
CA GLY A 438 -11.19 -32.80 -7.14
C GLY A 438 -10.55 -33.48 -8.36
N MET A 439 -9.40 -34.15 -8.13
CA MET A 439 -8.69 -34.88 -9.19
C MET A 439 -9.56 -35.99 -9.77
N VAL A 440 -10.19 -36.80 -8.91
CA VAL A 440 -11.04 -37.92 -9.33
C VAL A 440 -12.32 -37.43 -10.00
N ALA A 441 -12.93 -36.35 -9.51
CA ALA A 441 -14.12 -35.76 -10.14
C ALA A 441 -13.88 -35.38 -11.61
N ILE A 442 -12.65 -34.95 -11.95
CA ILE A 442 -12.26 -34.60 -13.32
C ILE A 442 -11.83 -35.84 -14.10
N ALA A 443 -10.87 -36.61 -13.58
CA ALA A 443 -10.20 -37.69 -14.30
C ALA A 443 -11.07 -38.94 -14.47
N ALA A 444 -11.95 -39.21 -13.51
CA ALA A 444 -12.87 -40.35 -13.50
C ALA A 444 -14.33 -39.89 -13.63
N ASN A 445 -14.60 -38.84 -14.41
CA ASN A 445 -15.92 -38.21 -14.49
C ASN A 445 -17.06 -39.16 -14.94
N LYS A 446 -16.73 -40.21 -15.71
CA LYS A 446 -17.66 -41.26 -16.17
C LYS A 446 -17.93 -42.38 -15.15
N GLU A 447 -17.15 -42.44 -14.08
CA GLU A 447 -17.30 -43.47 -13.04
C GLU A 447 -18.44 -43.16 -12.08
N THR A 448 -18.92 -44.19 -11.39
CA THR A 448 -19.92 -44.06 -10.32
C THR A 448 -19.35 -43.33 -9.11
N ASP A 449 -20.21 -42.70 -8.30
CA ASP A 449 -19.77 -41.96 -7.10
C ASP A 449 -19.05 -42.85 -6.08
N GLU A 450 -19.42 -44.14 -5.99
CA GLU A 450 -18.75 -45.11 -5.11
C GLU A 450 -17.31 -45.39 -5.58
N VAL A 451 -17.11 -45.59 -6.89
CA VAL A 451 -15.76 -45.76 -7.46
C VAL A 451 -14.94 -44.49 -7.29
N LYS A 452 -15.54 -43.31 -7.50
CA LYS A 452 -14.86 -42.03 -7.28
C LYS A 452 -14.40 -41.87 -5.84
N LYS A 453 -15.23 -42.27 -4.87
CA LYS A 453 -14.87 -42.23 -3.45
C LYS A 453 -13.70 -43.17 -3.14
N GLN A 454 -13.73 -44.40 -3.64
CA GLN A 454 -12.64 -45.37 -3.46
C GLN A 454 -11.32 -44.88 -4.09
N LEU A 455 -11.37 -44.32 -5.30
CA LEU A 455 -10.20 -43.74 -5.95
C LEU A 455 -9.65 -42.54 -5.16
N ALA A 456 -10.51 -41.66 -4.63
CA ALA A 456 -10.06 -40.53 -3.84
C ALA A 456 -9.40 -40.98 -2.53
N GLU A 457 -9.96 -42.00 -1.86
CA GLU A 457 -9.38 -42.62 -0.66
C GLU A 457 -8.03 -43.28 -0.96
N ALA A 458 -7.86 -43.89 -2.14
CA ALA A 458 -6.59 -44.47 -2.58
C ALA A 458 -5.53 -43.43 -2.94
N ILE A 459 -5.94 -42.26 -3.49
CA ILE A 459 -5.03 -41.18 -3.87
C ILE A 459 -4.59 -40.34 -2.66
N ARG A 460 -5.45 -40.15 -1.65
CA ARG A 460 -5.18 -39.26 -0.51
C ARG A 460 -3.82 -39.51 0.17
N PRO A 461 -3.37 -40.76 0.42
CA PRO A 461 -2.05 -41.04 0.99
C PRO A 461 -0.84 -40.68 0.10
N HIS A 462 -1.06 -40.34 -1.17
CA HIS A 462 -0.02 -39.85 -2.07
C HIS A 462 0.16 -38.33 -2.00
N ILE A 463 -0.81 -37.58 -1.48
CA ILE A 463 -0.70 -36.16 -1.19
C ILE A 463 -0.15 -36.04 0.23
N ASP A 464 1.17 -36.11 0.34
CA ASP A 464 1.88 -36.25 1.60
C ASP A 464 3.14 -35.38 1.58
N ILE A 465 3.29 -34.53 2.60
CA ILE A 465 4.43 -33.63 2.73
C ILE A 465 5.74 -34.40 2.92
N GLU A 466 5.73 -35.54 3.61
CA GLU A 466 6.92 -36.35 3.84
C GLU A 466 7.50 -36.87 2.53
N ARG A 467 6.64 -37.25 1.58
CA ARG A 467 7.06 -37.65 0.23
C ARG A 467 7.66 -36.48 -0.54
N THR A 468 7.12 -35.29 -0.35
CA THR A 468 7.60 -34.07 -1.01
C THR A 468 8.98 -33.65 -0.45
N ALA A 469 9.16 -33.77 0.86
CA ALA A 469 10.42 -33.54 1.56
C ALA A 469 11.48 -34.59 1.18
N ALA A 470 11.11 -35.87 1.08
CA ALA A 470 12.02 -36.94 0.62
C ALA A 470 12.55 -36.72 -0.81
N LEU A 471 11.85 -35.94 -1.63
CA LEU A 471 12.29 -35.53 -2.97
C LEU A 471 13.11 -34.23 -2.99
N GLY A 472 13.28 -33.56 -1.83
CA GLY A 472 14.00 -32.29 -1.71
C GLY A 472 13.26 -31.09 -2.31
N TYR A 473 11.93 -31.16 -2.44
CA TYR A 473 11.13 -30.06 -2.99
C TYR A 473 10.72 -29.01 -1.95
N VAL A 474 10.77 -29.37 -0.66
CA VAL A 474 10.83 -28.43 0.47
C VAL A 474 12.19 -28.61 1.15
N ASP A 475 12.68 -27.56 1.81
CA ASP A 475 13.95 -27.61 2.52
C ASP A 475 13.85 -28.43 3.80
N ASP A 476 12.70 -28.37 4.49
CA ASP A 476 12.40 -29.20 5.66
C ASP A 476 10.89 -29.26 5.99
N VAL A 477 10.50 -30.26 6.78
CA VAL A 477 9.21 -30.32 7.50
C VAL A 477 9.48 -30.00 8.97
N ILE A 478 9.04 -28.81 9.40
CA ILE A 478 9.44 -28.25 10.69
C ILE A 478 8.36 -28.38 11.76
N ASP A 479 8.75 -28.35 13.03
CA ASP A 479 7.78 -28.10 14.11
C ASP A 479 7.21 -26.68 13.94
N PRO A 480 5.88 -26.48 13.93
CA PRO A 480 5.27 -25.15 13.77
C PRO A 480 5.87 -24.09 14.69
N ARG A 481 6.26 -24.48 15.91
CA ARG A 481 6.85 -23.59 16.92
C ARG A 481 8.24 -23.05 16.54
N GLU A 482 8.92 -23.67 15.58
CA GLU A 482 10.23 -23.25 15.06
C GLU A 482 10.14 -22.23 13.92
N THR A 483 8.92 -21.90 13.47
CA THR A 483 8.69 -20.97 12.36
C THR A 483 9.40 -19.63 12.58
N ARG A 484 9.20 -18.96 13.73
CA ARG A 484 9.84 -17.66 14.01
C ARG A 484 11.37 -17.75 14.08
N PRO A 485 11.97 -18.66 14.88
CA PRO A 485 13.42 -18.83 14.94
C PRO A 485 14.06 -19.01 13.56
N LEU A 486 13.43 -19.81 12.70
CA LEU A 486 13.93 -20.08 11.37
C LEU A 486 13.83 -18.85 10.45
N LEU A 487 12.70 -18.15 10.48
CA LEU A 487 12.54 -16.89 9.74
C LEU A 487 13.58 -15.85 10.17
N ALA A 488 13.80 -15.66 11.48
CA ALA A 488 14.80 -14.73 12.00
C ALA A 488 16.23 -15.10 11.55
N HIS A 489 16.56 -16.39 11.56
CA HIS A 489 17.84 -16.90 11.08
C HIS A 489 18.06 -16.57 9.59
N TYR A 490 17.09 -16.91 8.73
CA TYR A 490 17.21 -16.68 7.29
C TYR A 490 17.17 -15.20 6.90
N LEU A 491 16.43 -14.35 7.63
CA LEU A 491 16.48 -12.90 7.43
C LEU A 491 17.88 -12.32 7.70
N THR A 492 18.63 -12.92 8.63
CA THR A 492 20.02 -12.55 8.90
C THR A 492 20.97 -13.12 7.84
N LEU A 493 20.76 -14.36 7.40
CA LEU A 493 21.58 -15.03 6.39
C LEU A 493 21.47 -14.35 5.01
N CYS A 494 20.26 -13.96 4.61
CA CYS A 494 19.95 -13.50 3.25
C CYS A 494 20.17 -11.99 3.04
N GLN A 495 20.78 -11.26 3.98
CA GLN A 495 20.94 -9.79 3.85
C GLN A 495 21.79 -9.37 2.67
N GLY A 496 22.82 -10.16 2.38
CA GLY A 496 23.71 -9.96 1.25
C GLY A 496 23.18 -10.51 -0.06
N LYS A 497 21.93 -11.02 -0.12
CA LYS A 497 21.36 -11.58 -1.35
C LYS A 497 21.41 -10.55 -2.47
N GLN A 498 21.98 -10.97 -3.60
CA GLN A 498 21.98 -10.24 -4.85
C GLN A 498 21.59 -11.21 -5.96
N VAL A 499 20.61 -10.84 -6.77
CA VAL A 499 20.15 -11.63 -7.91
C VAL A 499 20.24 -10.77 -9.15
N GLU A 500 21.04 -11.18 -10.12
CA GLU A 500 21.11 -10.50 -11.41
C GLU A 500 19.99 -11.03 -12.33
N ARG A 501 19.31 -10.12 -13.02
CA ARG A 501 18.32 -10.44 -14.06
C ARG A 501 18.79 -9.88 -15.41
N PRO A 502 18.37 -10.48 -16.55
CA PRO A 502 18.74 -9.97 -17.87
C PRO A 502 18.40 -8.49 -18.05
N TRP A 503 19.34 -7.72 -18.58
CA TRP A 503 19.15 -6.29 -18.81
C TRP A 503 17.97 -6.02 -19.77
N ARG A 504 17.12 -5.06 -19.39
CA ARG A 504 15.99 -4.57 -20.19
C ARG A 504 15.64 -3.14 -19.77
N LYS A 505 15.01 -2.37 -20.68
CA LYS A 505 14.52 -1.02 -20.35
C LYS A 505 13.44 -1.03 -19.26
N ARG A 506 12.52 -1.99 -19.37
CA ARG A 506 11.48 -2.28 -18.38
C ARG A 506 10.87 -3.65 -18.64
N GLU A 507 10.19 -4.10 -17.63
CA GLU A 507 9.30 -5.25 -17.61
C GLU A 507 7.97 -4.97 -18.33
N VAL A 508 7.34 -6.01 -18.90
CA VAL A 508 5.99 -5.95 -19.52
C VAL A 508 5.06 -6.79 -18.65
N ALA A 509 4.56 -6.18 -17.58
CA ALA A 509 3.65 -6.83 -16.64
C ALA A 509 2.25 -7.04 -17.27
N PRO A 510 1.51 -8.08 -16.85
CA PRO A 510 0.09 -8.25 -17.20
C PRO A 510 -0.78 -7.08 -16.72
N VAL A 511 -1.86 -6.79 -17.47
CA VAL A 511 -2.80 -5.67 -17.20
C VAL A 511 -3.99 -6.04 -16.33
#